data_AF-A0A7R6Z2C0-F1
#
_entry.id   AF-A0A7R6Z2C0-F1
#
_cell.length_a   1.000
_cell.length_b   1.000
_cell.length_c   1.000
_cell.angle_alpha   90.00
_cell.angle_beta   90.00
_cell.angle_gamma   90.00
#
_symmetry.space_group_name_H-M   'P 1'
#
loop_
_entity.id
_entity.type
_entity.pdbx_description
1 polymer ?
#
loop_
_entity_poly.entity_id
_entity_poly.type
_entity_poly.pdbx_seq_one_letter_code
_entity_poly.pdbx_strand_id
1 'polypeptide(L)'
;MTMKLLQWLKPEAEGNSSNLGLCISYPKSGRTWLRVMLDQLVVGLDYTHGGSAFHRKDFRSADAFLGKRPLIFLYRNPIDTTISGYFHVTKREAWRGLFQGDLSSYVRDPHFGIERTLRFNAMWLAAIRERDDVLITRYETLHSDALSELRRIAKWLKVEPDEEEITKAINAGRF
;
A
#
# COMPACT_ATOMS: atom_id res chain seq x y z
N MET A 1 6.65 -23.19 -18.80
CA MET A 1 5.38 -22.42 -18.77
C MET A 1 5.76 -20.96 -18.58
N THR A 2 5.45 -20.15 -19.58
CA THR A 2 6.34 -19.12 -20.14
C THR A 2 6.19 -17.76 -19.47
N MET A 3 7.32 -17.05 -19.30
CA MET A 3 7.50 -15.65 -18.85
C MET A 3 6.72 -14.58 -19.64
N LYS A 4 5.75 -14.95 -20.49
CA LYS A 4 4.99 -14.05 -21.37
C LYS A 4 3.70 -13.50 -20.74
N LEU A 5 3.19 -14.07 -19.65
CA LEU A 5 1.93 -13.59 -19.03
C LEU A 5 2.09 -12.31 -18.17
N LEU A 6 3.31 -11.91 -17.81
CA LEU A 6 3.57 -10.72 -16.99
C LEU A 6 3.77 -9.44 -17.81
N GLN A 7 3.84 -9.54 -19.13
CA GLN A 7 4.11 -8.38 -20.01
C GLN A 7 2.85 -7.52 -20.24
N TRP A 8 1.66 -8.08 -20.03
CA TRP A 8 0.34 -7.44 -20.25
C TRP A 8 -0.17 -6.60 -19.07
N LEU A 9 0.58 -6.50 -17.96
CA LEU A 9 0.25 -5.65 -16.82
C LEU A 9 1.05 -4.34 -16.76
N LYS A 10 1.83 -4.04 -17.80
CA LYS A 10 2.35 -2.69 -17.99
C LYS A 10 1.39 -1.96 -18.92
N PRO A 11 0.58 -1.01 -18.45
CA PRO A 11 0.00 -0.06 -19.39
C PRO A 11 1.15 0.56 -20.18
N GLU A 12 0.99 0.64 -21.51
CA GLU A 12 1.85 1.46 -22.36
C GLU A 12 1.68 2.91 -21.91
N ALA A 13 2.48 3.33 -20.93
CA ALA A 13 2.57 4.72 -20.52
C ALA A 13 3.43 5.44 -21.56
N GLU A 14 2.84 5.74 -22.72
CA GLU A 14 3.28 6.86 -23.54
C GLU A 14 3.00 8.15 -22.77
N GLY A 15 4.02 8.61 -22.07
CA GLY A 15 3.97 9.80 -21.23
C GLY A 15 5.03 9.67 -20.16
N ASN A 16 5.98 10.62 -20.16
CA ASN A 16 7.08 10.70 -19.20
C ASN A 16 6.53 10.90 -17.78
N SER A 17 6.00 9.85 -17.14
CA SER A 17 5.60 9.89 -15.73
C SER A 17 6.86 9.86 -14.89
N SER A 18 7.41 11.04 -14.60
CA SER A 18 8.47 11.17 -13.62
C SER A 18 7.97 10.58 -12.30
N ASN A 19 8.68 9.59 -11.77
CA ASN A 19 8.31 8.93 -10.52
C ASN A 19 8.30 9.93 -9.36
N LEU A 20 7.12 10.29 -8.87
CA LEU A 20 6.92 11.43 -7.97
C LEU A 20 7.27 11.13 -6.51
N GLY A 21 7.34 9.86 -6.11
CA GLY A 21 7.48 9.53 -4.70
C GLY A 21 7.42 8.04 -4.37
N LEU A 22 7.35 7.75 -3.07
CA LEU A 22 7.28 6.40 -2.55
C LEU A 22 5.99 6.22 -1.75
N CYS A 23 5.22 5.19 -2.06
CA CYS A 23 4.14 4.72 -1.20
C CYS A 23 4.61 3.52 -0.38
N ILE A 24 4.55 3.65 0.94
CA ILE A 24 4.93 2.60 1.88
C ILE A 24 3.75 2.21 2.77
N SER A 25 3.57 0.89 2.94
CA SER A 25 2.45 0.33 3.70
C SER A 25 2.72 -1.11 4.10
N TYR A 26 2.05 -1.56 5.15
CA TYR A 26 2.04 -2.98 5.48
C TYR A 26 1.36 -3.79 4.36
N PRO A 27 1.73 -5.08 4.13
CA PRO A 27 0.96 -5.93 3.24
C PRO A 27 -0.53 -5.88 3.56
N LYS A 28 -1.37 -5.92 2.52
CA LYS A 28 -2.84 -5.95 2.64
C LYS A 28 -3.51 -4.65 3.13
N SER A 29 -2.77 -3.54 3.22
CA SER A 29 -3.34 -2.22 3.54
C SER A 29 -3.97 -1.46 2.36
N GLY A 30 -4.23 -2.12 1.21
CA GLY A 30 -4.88 -1.49 0.06
C GLY A 30 -3.95 -0.83 -0.98
N ARG A 31 -2.63 -1.04 -0.88
CA ARG A 31 -1.62 -0.44 -1.78
C ARG A 31 -1.89 -0.67 -3.27
N THR A 32 -2.34 -1.86 -3.66
CA THR A 32 -2.68 -2.16 -5.07
C THR A 32 -3.87 -1.34 -5.54
N TRP A 33 -4.85 -1.11 -4.68
CA TRP A 33 -6.03 -0.33 -5.02
C TRP A 33 -5.68 1.15 -5.23
N LEU A 34 -4.90 1.73 -4.30
CA LEU A 34 -4.36 3.08 -4.47
C LEU A 34 -3.53 3.19 -5.75
N ARG A 35 -2.67 2.19 -6.05
CA ARG A 35 -1.89 2.18 -7.29
C ARG A 35 -2.76 2.25 -8.53
N VAL A 36 -3.81 1.43 -8.63
CA VAL A 36 -4.71 1.44 -9.79
C VAL A 36 -5.31 2.83 -10.02
N MET A 37 -5.77 3.49 -8.94
CA MET A 37 -6.34 4.84 -9.05
C MET A 37 -5.28 5.87 -9.47
N LEU A 38 -4.06 5.79 -8.92
CA LEU A 38 -2.97 6.70 -9.29
C LEU A 38 -2.45 6.46 -10.71
N ASP A 39 -2.39 5.21 -11.17
CA ASP A 39 -2.00 4.86 -12.53
C ASP A 39 -2.98 5.47 -13.55
N GLN A 40 -4.29 5.53 -13.24
CA GLN A 40 -5.28 6.23 -14.07
C GLN A 40 -5.07 7.75 -14.14
N LEU A 41 -4.51 8.34 -13.08
CA LEU A 41 -4.12 9.75 -13.05
C LEU A 41 -2.72 9.98 -13.65
N VAL A 42 -2.09 8.95 -14.22
CA VAL A 42 -0.71 8.99 -14.74
C VAL A 42 0.30 9.41 -13.65
N VAL A 43 -0.02 9.10 -12.38
CA VAL A 43 0.80 9.39 -11.21
C VAL A 43 1.69 8.20 -10.88
N GLY A 44 2.97 8.30 -11.23
CA GLY A 44 3.96 7.27 -10.93
C GLY A 44 4.48 7.37 -9.49
N LEU A 45 4.36 6.29 -8.71
CA LEU A 45 5.03 6.11 -7.43
C LEU A 45 5.79 4.77 -7.39
N ASP A 46 6.88 4.74 -6.63
CA ASP A 46 7.42 3.47 -6.17
C ASP A 46 6.60 2.92 -5.02
N TYR A 47 6.66 1.60 -4.85
CA TYR A 47 5.91 0.92 -3.81
C TYR A 47 6.75 -0.08 -3.05
N THR A 48 6.67 -0.05 -1.73
CA THR A 48 7.37 -1.04 -0.89
C THR A 48 6.60 -1.38 0.37
N HIS A 49 6.91 -2.56 0.92
CA HIS A 49 6.42 -2.98 2.23
C HIS A 49 7.40 -2.63 3.36
N GLY A 50 8.49 -1.91 3.07
CA GLY A 50 9.47 -1.59 4.11
C GLY A 50 10.17 -2.83 4.69
N GLY A 51 10.12 -3.97 4.01
CA GLY A 51 10.59 -5.26 4.55
C GLY A 51 9.57 -5.99 5.42
N SER A 52 8.30 -5.56 5.49
CA SER A 52 7.24 -6.27 6.22
C SER A 52 6.49 -7.30 5.38
N ALA A 53 7.00 -7.68 4.21
CA ALA A 53 6.42 -8.76 3.41
C ALA A 53 6.32 -10.05 4.23
N PHE A 54 5.38 -10.93 3.89
CA PHE A 54 5.12 -12.17 4.64
C PHE A 54 6.35 -13.09 4.65
N HIS A 55 7.17 -12.95 5.69
CA HIS A 55 8.35 -13.72 6.02
C HIS A 55 8.76 -13.43 7.47
N ARG A 56 9.64 -14.27 8.04
CA ARG A 56 10.03 -14.18 9.45
C ARG A 56 11.01 -13.04 9.79
N LYS A 57 11.69 -12.46 8.78
CA LYS A 57 12.61 -11.33 8.99
C LYS A 57 11.85 -10.08 9.41
N ASP A 58 12.43 -9.25 10.27
CA ASP A 58 11.84 -7.96 10.63
C ASP A 58 11.87 -6.93 9.50
N PHE A 59 11.03 -5.91 9.65
CA PHE A 59 10.95 -4.77 8.74
C PHE A 59 11.99 -3.70 9.09
N ARG A 60 12.36 -2.90 8.08
CA ARG A 60 13.32 -1.80 8.21
C ARG A 60 12.70 -0.62 8.98
N SER A 61 13.54 0.16 9.65
CA SER A 61 13.13 1.41 10.30
C SER A 61 12.64 2.44 9.29
N ALA A 62 11.80 3.38 9.73
CA ALA A 62 11.29 4.47 8.89
C ALA A 62 12.43 5.36 8.35
N ASP A 63 13.49 5.59 9.15
CA ASP A 63 14.66 6.39 8.79
C ASP A 63 15.37 5.90 7.51
N ALA A 64 15.23 4.61 7.18
CA ALA A 64 15.78 4.07 5.94
C ALA A 64 15.14 4.67 4.67
N PHE A 65 14.00 5.35 4.80
CA PHE A 65 13.19 5.86 3.68
C PHE A 65 12.93 7.37 3.75
N LEU A 66 12.84 7.94 4.96
CA LEU A 66 12.48 9.35 5.17
C LEU A 66 13.52 10.32 4.57
N GLY A 67 13.06 11.50 4.17
CA GLY A 67 13.91 12.59 3.66
C GLY A 67 14.55 12.35 2.28
N LYS A 68 14.29 11.22 1.62
CA LYS A 68 14.88 10.89 0.31
C LYS A 68 14.06 11.40 -0.88
N ARG A 69 12.74 11.41 -0.72
CA ARG A 69 11.73 11.75 -1.74
C ARG A 69 10.37 11.90 -1.07
N PRO A 70 9.37 12.52 -1.73
CA PRO A 70 8.00 12.54 -1.22
C PRO A 70 7.52 11.13 -0.86
N LEU A 71 7.01 10.96 0.36
CA LEU A 71 6.53 9.69 0.88
C LEU A 71 5.04 9.73 1.24
N ILE A 72 4.28 8.75 0.76
CA ILE A 72 2.92 8.47 1.19
C ILE A 72 2.95 7.26 2.12
N PHE A 73 2.49 7.44 3.36
CA PHE A 73 2.26 6.34 4.29
C PHE A 73 0.79 5.93 4.25
N LEU A 74 0.52 4.76 3.69
CA LEU A 74 -0.81 4.16 3.66
C LEU A 74 -0.93 3.11 4.77
N TYR A 75 -1.92 3.25 5.64
CA TYR A 75 -2.27 2.21 6.60
C TYR A 75 -3.76 1.87 6.56
N ARG A 76 -4.09 0.74 7.18
CA ARG A 76 -5.44 0.19 7.28
C ARG A 76 -5.65 -0.30 8.70
N ASN A 77 -6.90 -0.44 9.12
CA ASN A 77 -7.28 -1.13 10.35
C ASN A 77 -6.44 -2.43 10.51
N PRO A 78 -5.70 -2.58 11.63
CA PRO A 78 -4.80 -3.70 11.83
C PRO A 78 -5.53 -5.05 11.91
N ILE A 79 -6.80 -5.07 12.36
CA ILE A 79 -7.62 -6.29 12.44
C ILE A 79 -7.88 -6.81 11.03
N ASP A 80 -8.46 -5.98 10.17
CA ASP A 80 -8.71 -6.31 8.76
C ASP A 80 -7.45 -6.73 8.01
N THR A 81 -6.36 -5.98 8.24
CA THR A 81 -5.07 -6.23 7.60
C THR A 81 -4.53 -7.61 8.00
N THR A 82 -4.63 -7.96 9.28
CA THR A 82 -4.18 -9.25 9.82
C THR A 82 -5.01 -10.40 9.27
N ILE A 83 -6.35 -10.29 9.28
CA ILE A 83 -7.24 -11.31 8.72
C ILE A 83 -6.99 -11.50 7.22
N SER A 84 -6.83 -10.40 6.47
CA SER A 84 -6.48 -10.46 5.05
C SER A 84 -5.12 -11.13 4.83
N GLY A 85 -4.17 -10.93 5.75
CA GLY A 85 -2.88 -11.61 5.76
C GLY A 85 -3.00 -13.12 5.92
N TYR A 86 -3.86 -13.59 6.84
CA TYR A 86 -4.12 -15.02 7.02
C TYR A 86 -4.57 -15.69 5.72
N PHE A 87 -5.59 -15.15 5.05
CA PHE A 87 -6.07 -15.70 3.77
C PHE A 87 -5.02 -15.56 2.66
N HIS A 88 -4.20 -14.52 2.71
CA HIS A 88 -3.09 -14.37 1.75
C HIS A 88 -2.08 -15.50 1.90
N VAL A 89 -1.58 -15.78 3.10
CA VAL A 89 -0.53 -16.79 3.30
C VAL A 89 -1.04 -18.23 3.27
N THR A 90 -2.28 -18.48 3.72
CA THR A 90 -2.84 -19.84 3.79
C THR A 90 -3.63 -20.25 2.54
N LYS A 91 -4.06 -19.30 1.71
CA LYS A 91 -4.79 -19.58 0.46
C LYS A 91 -3.99 -19.09 -0.75
N ARG A 92 -3.85 -17.77 -0.92
CA ARG A 92 -3.26 -17.17 -2.14
C ARG A 92 -1.81 -17.60 -2.37
N GLU A 93 -1.06 -17.74 -1.30
CA GLU A 93 0.36 -18.12 -1.30
C GLU A 93 0.61 -19.39 -0.50
N ALA A 94 -0.37 -20.30 -0.43
CA ALA A 94 -0.25 -21.57 0.29
C ALA A 94 0.99 -22.36 -0.14
N TRP A 95 1.37 -22.26 -1.43
CA TRP A 95 2.57 -22.89 -2.01
C TRP A 95 3.89 -22.48 -1.35
N ARG A 96 3.93 -21.32 -0.66
CA ARG A 96 5.12 -20.87 0.08
C ARG A 96 5.27 -21.53 1.45
N GLY A 97 4.23 -22.21 1.95
CA GLY A 97 4.27 -22.92 3.24
C GLY A 97 4.63 -22.03 4.44
N LEU A 98 4.32 -20.72 4.39
CA LEU A 98 4.78 -19.76 5.41
C LEU A 98 4.16 -19.96 6.80
N PHE A 99 2.94 -20.47 6.83
CA PHE A 99 2.17 -20.66 8.05
C PHE A 99 1.24 -21.85 7.89
N GLN A 100 1.10 -22.64 8.97
CA GLN A 100 0.16 -23.74 9.09
C GLN A 100 -0.58 -23.56 10.42
N GLY A 101 -1.91 -23.65 10.38
CA GLY A 101 -2.75 -23.39 11.55
C GLY A 101 -4.05 -22.68 11.16
N ASP A 102 -4.87 -22.44 12.17
CA ASP A 102 -6.13 -21.72 12.04
C ASP A 102 -5.95 -20.19 12.18
N LEU A 103 -7.04 -19.44 11.99
CA LEU A 103 -7.01 -17.98 12.13
C LEU A 103 -6.65 -17.54 13.56
N SER A 104 -7.09 -18.31 14.57
CA SER A 104 -6.86 -18.01 15.99
C SER A 104 -5.38 -18.04 16.34
N SER A 105 -4.66 -19.07 15.89
CA SER A 105 -3.21 -19.19 16.04
C SER A 105 -2.47 -18.15 15.20
N TYR A 106 -2.93 -17.87 13.96
CA TYR A 106 -2.33 -16.84 13.11
C TYR A 106 -2.37 -15.45 13.74
N VAL A 107 -3.51 -15.04 14.30
CA VAL A 107 -3.68 -13.71 14.92
C VAL A 107 -2.68 -13.50 16.07
N ARG A 108 -2.31 -14.57 16.78
CA ARG A 108 -1.36 -14.55 17.91
C ARG A 108 0.08 -14.86 17.51
N ASP A 109 0.35 -15.16 16.24
CA ASP A 109 1.69 -15.50 15.79
C ASP A 109 2.60 -14.25 15.86
N PRO A 110 3.78 -14.32 16.50
CA PRO A 110 4.64 -13.15 16.68
C PRO A 110 5.30 -12.66 15.37
N HIS A 111 5.33 -13.50 14.32
CA HIS A 111 5.93 -13.19 13.02
C HIS A 111 4.89 -12.78 11.95
N PHE A 112 3.60 -13.00 12.18
CA PHE A 112 2.56 -12.71 11.18
C PHE A 112 1.30 -12.05 11.74
N GLY A 113 1.02 -12.24 13.02
CA GLY A 113 -0.21 -11.85 13.69
C GLY A 113 -0.34 -10.36 13.92
N ILE A 114 -1.36 -10.00 14.71
CA ILE A 114 -1.81 -8.61 14.86
C ILE A 114 -0.73 -7.70 15.45
N GLU A 115 0.08 -8.23 16.37
CA GLU A 115 1.17 -7.49 17.01
C GLU A 115 2.17 -6.96 15.97
N ARG A 116 2.47 -7.75 14.93
CA ARG A 116 3.40 -7.34 13.90
C ARG A 116 2.87 -6.18 13.05
N THR A 117 1.60 -6.22 12.69
CA THR A 117 0.92 -5.12 11.98
C THR A 117 0.91 -3.86 12.84
N LEU A 118 0.60 -3.99 14.14
CA LEU A 118 0.60 -2.88 15.09
C LEU A 118 2.01 -2.28 15.26
N ARG A 119 3.04 -3.10 15.43
CA ARG A 119 4.43 -2.64 15.54
C ARG A 119 4.87 -1.85 14.32
N PHE A 120 4.53 -2.31 13.11
CA PHE A 120 4.84 -1.59 11.88
C PHE A 120 4.13 -0.22 11.84
N ASN A 121 2.82 -0.20 12.08
CA ASN A 121 2.04 1.04 12.05
C ASN A 121 2.50 2.03 13.13
N ALA A 122 2.74 1.56 14.35
CA ALA A 122 3.20 2.39 15.46
C ALA A 122 4.58 3.00 15.18
N MET A 123 5.53 2.20 14.66
CA MET A 123 6.85 2.69 14.27
C MET A 123 6.75 3.80 13.22
N TRP A 124 5.95 3.59 12.16
CA TRP A 124 5.77 4.60 11.11
C TRP A 124 5.08 5.85 11.62
N LEU A 125 3.95 5.73 12.32
CA LEU A 125 3.21 6.87 12.84
C LEU A 125 4.03 7.69 13.84
N ALA A 126 4.82 7.03 14.70
CA ALA A 126 5.74 7.72 15.61
C ALA A 126 6.79 8.54 14.85
N ALA A 127 7.32 8.03 13.74
CA ALA A 127 8.36 8.70 12.97
C ALA A 127 7.86 9.85 12.06
N ILE A 128 6.57 9.84 11.69
CA ILE A 128 6.06 10.75 10.64
C ILE A 128 4.97 11.72 11.11
N ARG A 129 4.42 11.58 12.32
CA ARG A 129 3.26 12.37 12.78
C ARG A 129 3.46 13.90 12.75
N GLU A 130 4.71 14.35 12.86
CA GLU A 130 5.09 15.78 12.89
C GLU A 130 5.84 16.22 11.62
N ARG A 131 5.81 15.38 10.57
CA ARG A 131 6.48 15.64 9.30
C ARG A 131 5.51 16.15 8.25
N ASP A 132 5.90 17.20 7.53
CA ASP A 132 5.17 17.80 6.41
C ASP A 132 5.56 17.20 5.05
N ASP A 133 6.75 16.59 4.96
CA ASP A 133 7.26 15.86 3.80
C ASP A 133 6.68 14.44 3.64
N VAL A 134 5.73 14.07 4.49
CA VAL A 134 5.03 12.78 4.45
C VAL A 134 3.51 12.96 4.44
N LEU A 135 2.83 12.38 3.44
CA LEU A 135 1.38 12.30 3.44
C LEU A 135 0.89 11.02 4.10
N ILE A 136 0.13 11.17 5.18
CA ILE A 136 -0.55 10.05 5.83
C ILE A 136 -1.94 9.87 5.19
N THR A 137 -2.22 8.65 4.73
CA THR A 137 -3.52 8.25 4.18
C THR A 137 -3.98 6.90 4.74
N ARG A 138 -5.29 6.67 4.70
CA ARG A 138 -5.94 5.47 5.24
C ARG A 138 -6.75 4.76 4.18
N TYR A 139 -6.71 3.43 4.19
CA TYR A 139 -7.59 2.62 3.38
C TYR A 139 -9.07 2.96 3.62
N GLU A 140 -9.47 3.16 4.88
CA GLU A 140 -10.87 3.43 5.19
C GLU A 140 -11.34 4.76 4.62
N THR A 141 -10.49 5.79 4.60
CA THR A 141 -10.79 7.09 3.99
C THR A 141 -10.89 6.97 2.48
N LEU A 142 -9.93 6.27 1.84
CA LEU A 142 -10.02 5.97 0.40
C LEU A 142 -11.33 5.22 0.07
N HIS A 143 -11.77 4.31 0.94
CA HIS A 143 -12.99 3.52 0.77
C HIS A 143 -14.27 4.31 0.97
N SER A 144 -14.35 5.18 1.99
CA SER A 144 -15.57 5.93 2.28
C SER A 144 -15.71 7.20 1.45
N ASP A 145 -14.60 7.83 1.06
CA ASP A 145 -14.57 9.09 0.32
C ASP A 145 -13.33 9.17 -0.59
N ALA A 146 -13.35 8.35 -1.65
CA ALA A 146 -12.27 8.28 -2.62
C ALA A 146 -12.01 9.63 -3.31
N LEU A 147 -13.07 10.41 -3.56
CA LEU A 147 -12.99 11.68 -4.28
C LEU A 147 -12.16 12.71 -3.50
N SER A 148 -12.51 12.94 -2.24
CA SER A 148 -11.79 13.90 -1.41
C SER A 148 -10.35 13.44 -1.15
N GLU A 149 -10.14 12.15 -0.91
CA GLU A 149 -8.82 11.62 -0.59
C GLU A 149 -7.88 11.60 -1.80
N LEU A 150 -8.37 11.26 -3.00
CA LEU A 150 -7.55 11.35 -4.22
C LEU A 150 -7.20 12.79 -4.58
N ARG A 151 -8.13 13.75 -4.44
CA ARG A 151 -7.81 15.18 -4.62
C ARG A 151 -6.73 15.65 -3.65
N ARG A 152 -6.80 15.20 -2.39
CA ARG A 152 -5.79 15.50 -1.37
C ARG A 152 -4.42 14.92 -1.74
N ILE A 153 -4.38 13.67 -2.20
CA ILE A 153 -3.14 13.02 -2.65
C ILE A 153 -2.55 13.72 -3.88
N ALA A 154 -3.38 14.01 -4.90
CA ALA A 154 -2.95 14.68 -6.12
C ALA A 154 -2.38 16.07 -5.82
N LYS A 155 -3.10 16.89 -5.03
CA LYS A 155 -2.63 18.21 -4.59
C LYS A 155 -1.29 18.13 -3.85
N TRP A 156 -1.12 17.16 -2.96
CA TRP A 156 0.13 16.99 -2.21
C TRP A 156 1.29 16.56 -3.12
N LEU A 157 1.02 15.73 -4.13
CA LEU A 157 1.97 15.36 -5.19
C LEU A 157 2.17 16.46 -6.24
N LYS A 158 1.48 17.60 -6.11
CA LYS A 158 1.49 18.72 -7.07
C LYS A 158 1.01 18.32 -8.47
N VAL A 159 -0.02 17.49 -8.50
CA VAL A 159 -0.75 17.08 -9.71
C VAL A 159 -2.14 17.69 -9.66
N GLU A 160 -2.60 18.21 -10.80
CA GLU A 160 -3.89 18.91 -10.92
C GLU A 160 -4.79 18.15 -11.90
N PRO A 161 -5.31 16.96 -11.52
CA PRO A 161 -6.21 16.22 -12.39
C PRO A 161 -7.57 16.92 -12.47
N ASP A 162 -8.19 16.88 -13.65
CA ASP A 162 -9.53 17.39 -13.83
C ASP A 162 -10.61 16.45 -13.22
N GLU A 163 -11.86 16.91 -13.21
CA GLU A 163 -12.98 16.14 -12.65
C GLU A 163 -13.23 14.82 -13.38
N GLU A 164 -12.98 14.79 -14.70
CA GLU A 164 -13.17 13.60 -15.52
C GLU A 164 -12.08 12.56 -15.21
N GLU A 165 -10.82 12.99 -15.10
CA GLU A 165 -9.68 12.16 -14.72
C GLU A 165 -9.85 11.55 -13.32
N ILE A 166 -10.24 12.36 -12.33
CA ILE A 166 -10.50 11.86 -10.97
C ILE A 166 -11.66 10.85 -10.98
N THR A 167 -12.74 11.14 -11.71
CA THR A 167 -13.88 10.23 -11.81
C THR A 167 -13.49 8.89 -12.47
N LYS A 168 -12.69 8.93 -13.54
CA LYS A 168 -12.13 7.74 -14.19
C LYS A 168 -11.26 6.92 -13.22
N ALA A 169 -10.39 7.58 -12.46
CA ALA A 169 -9.54 6.94 -11.46
C ALA A 169 -10.36 6.22 -10.38
N ILE A 170 -11.39 6.87 -9.82
CA ILE A 170 -12.28 6.27 -8.83
C ILE A 170 -13.01 5.05 -9.42
N ASN A 171 -13.53 5.18 -10.64
CA ASN A 171 -14.26 4.10 -11.32
C ASN A 171 -13.38 2.89 -11.62
N ALA A 172 -12.12 3.10 -12.01
CA ALA A 172 -11.16 1.99 -12.18
C ALA A 172 -10.86 1.25 -10.87
N GLY A 173 -11.06 1.91 -9.72
CA GLY A 173 -10.94 1.31 -8.41
C GLY A 173 -12.22 0.63 -7.90
N ARG A 174 -13.37 0.73 -8.57
CA ARG A 174 -14.61 0.12 -8.07
C ARG A 174 -14.60 -1.39 -8.25
N PHE A 175 -15.11 -2.10 -7.25
CA PHE A 175 -15.30 -3.55 -7.22
C PHE A 175 -16.63 -3.90 -6.55
#